data_AF-A0A0J9UDL5-F1
#
_entry.id   AF-A0A0J9UDL5-F1
#
_cell.length_a   1.000
_cell.length_b   1.000
_cell.length_c   1.000
_cell.angle_alpha   90.00
_cell.angle_beta   90.00
_cell.angle_gamma   90.00
#
_symmetry.space_group_name_H-M   'P 1'
#
loop_
_entity.id
_entity.type
_entity.pdbx_description
1 polymer ?
#
loop_
_entity_poly.entity_id
_entity_poly.type
_entity_poly.pdbx_seq_one_letter_code
_entity_poly.pdbx_strand_id
1 'polypeptide(L)'
;MSFCNGGVQCDIPAEHVVDADMNGIGVVLSFAITAAISVIVAVMAVLKRGIPKQQYMRFDEKVLYWIGVRKPANESPSNLGYQSLLLALSDQMLAVGLCYLIAMYAQVCKVSLYSFYIGAQLGYLSSTVHLCTLLVLKSYFRKHPKQALLRGGLMMLFLGLLVATLILEFITLSEPRDRLFLCGLHYPVLPRLGSMGVRCFSMAVMLAFVYWNAFRSIKLDNSLRYELENNTSKNTILRWIYSGGQRKVDFQKYLGHEEKDKRQRNRKKVAILEQSPEFLETFTMVTPLIVAEMAASVLFELLVAIFSFSIALYTLVIGVFYQGADVKPLLTASFGQIMPMLLLIVIALTAVEVGTIKNFRRIEIEIEIKKHPVLLHNATRGGPGSESNNVLSSRVQSFNLQNSMTGVTEDVSLQNPPKTYGTSLLPMAAASHSQPDLSGTAGFGSRVDSMTRWMTPRRTTTIELEEGGRSLLYAADSTLDLLDIALRSAKGITYAAICLVLFLLAGYFVACFLFYQYVVPATAGVLIIGGMFDLLRGVRGVHRIRSERLQKEIQI
;
A
#
# COMPACT_ATOMS: atom_id res chain seq x y z
N MET A 1 -4.11 9.91 -39.41
CA MET A 1 -5.08 9.91 -38.29
C MET A 1 -5.58 11.33 -38.09
N SER A 2 -6.75 11.66 -38.62
CA SER A 2 -7.44 12.94 -38.38
C SER A 2 -8.27 12.83 -37.10
N PHE A 3 -7.63 13.05 -35.94
CA PHE A 3 -8.34 13.01 -34.66
C PHE A 3 -9.30 14.20 -34.47
N CYS A 4 -9.11 15.28 -35.22
CA CYS A 4 -10.02 16.42 -35.24
C CYS A 4 -10.70 16.49 -36.61
N ASN A 5 -12.04 16.54 -36.61
CA ASN A 5 -12.83 16.75 -37.81
C ASN A 5 -12.71 18.21 -38.24
N GLY A 6 -11.89 18.47 -39.27
CA GLY A 6 -11.57 19.80 -39.78
C GLY A 6 -10.08 20.11 -39.60
N GLY A 7 -9.46 20.67 -40.63
CA GLY A 7 -8.06 21.10 -40.54
C GLY A 7 -7.90 22.08 -39.39
N VAL A 8 -7.16 21.69 -38.35
CA VAL A 8 -6.92 22.54 -37.20
C VAL A 8 -6.02 23.69 -37.63
N GLN A 9 -6.55 24.90 -37.61
CA GLN A 9 -5.83 26.10 -38.04
C GLN A 9 -5.00 26.63 -36.87
N CYS A 10 -3.71 26.31 -36.87
CA CYS A 10 -2.80 26.54 -35.74
C CYS A 10 -2.31 27.98 -35.56
N ASP A 11 -2.83 28.90 -36.37
CA ASP A 11 -2.59 30.35 -36.30
C ASP A 11 -3.60 31.06 -35.39
N ILE A 12 -4.69 30.38 -35.00
CA ILE A 12 -5.73 30.94 -34.14
C ILE A 12 -5.47 30.49 -32.68
N PRO A 13 -5.47 31.41 -31.70
CA PRO A 13 -5.38 31.03 -30.28
C PRO A 13 -6.57 30.15 -29.87
N ALA A 14 -6.43 29.37 -28.80
CA ALA A 14 -7.54 28.57 -28.30
C ALA A 14 -8.75 29.48 -27.98
N GLU A 15 -9.95 29.07 -28.43
CA GLU A 15 -11.20 29.82 -28.23
C GLU A 15 -11.41 30.21 -26.76
N HIS A 16 -11.02 29.31 -25.86
CA HIS A 16 -10.88 29.59 -24.44
C HIS A 16 -9.51 29.14 -23.95
N VAL A 17 -8.63 30.10 -23.62
CA VAL A 17 -7.35 29.81 -22.95
C VAL A 17 -7.60 29.16 -21.59
N VAL A 18 -8.66 29.59 -20.91
CA VAL A 18 -9.10 29.09 -19.61
C VAL A 18 -10.49 28.48 -19.75
N ASP A 19 -10.58 27.17 -19.58
CA ASP A 19 -11.86 26.46 -19.51
C ASP A 19 -12.34 26.39 -18.05
N ALA A 20 -13.41 27.12 -17.73
CA ALA A 20 -13.97 27.20 -16.38
C ALA A 20 -14.62 25.87 -15.92
N ASP A 21 -15.08 25.02 -16.84
CA ASP A 21 -15.69 23.74 -16.52
C ASP A 21 -14.64 22.68 -16.19
N MET A 22 -13.48 22.71 -16.87
CA MET A 22 -12.38 21.80 -16.60
C MET A 22 -11.43 22.29 -15.49
N ASN A 23 -11.14 23.59 -15.45
CA ASN A 23 -10.06 24.16 -14.63
C ASN A 23 -10.55 25.25 -13.68
N GLY A 24 -11.87 25.40 -13.56
CA GLY A 24 -12.48 26.33 -12.63
C GLY A 24 -12.02 26.13 -11.20
N ILE A 25 -12.09 27.21 -10.41
CA ILE A 25 -11.56 27.20 -9.04
C ILE A 25 -12.20 26.13 -8.16
N GLY A 26 -13.49 25.84 -8.37
CA GLY A 26 -14.20 24.76 -7.66
C GLY A 26 -13.62 23.38 -7.96
N VAL A 27 -13.27 23.10 -9.21
CA VAL A 27 -12.60 21.84 -9.60
C VAL A 27 -11.23 21.77 -8.94
N VAL A 28 -10.43 22.83 -9.09
CA VAL A 28 -9.07 22.92 -8.53
C VAL A 28 -9.07 22.71 -7.01
N LEU A 29 -9.94 23.42 -6.30
CA LEU A 29 -10.10 23.29 -4.86
C LEU A 29 -10.58 21.89 -4.48
N SER A 30 -11.49 21.29 -5.25
CA SER A 30 -12.02 19.97 -4.90
C SER A 30 -10.93 18.89 -4.88
N PHE A 31 -10.04 18.88 -5.87
CA PHE A 31 -8.90 17.97 -5.94
C PHE A 31 -7.86 18.30 -4.86
N ALA A 32 -7.52 19.58 -4.69
CA ALA A 32 -6.53 20.01 -3.70
C ALA A 32 -6.96 19.70 -2.26
N ILE A 33 -8.21 20.01 -1.90
CA ILE A 33 -8.79 19.72 -0.58
C ILE A 33 -8.86 18.21 -0.36
N THR A 34 -9.31 17.44 -1.35
CA THR A 34 -9.39 15.98 -1.22
C THR A 34 -8.02 15.34 -1.00
N ALA A 35 -7.01 15.78 -1.74
CA ALA A 35 -5.62 15.35 -1.57
C ALA A 35 -5.08 15.75 -0.20
N ALA A 36 -5.32 16.98 0.25
CA ALA A 36 -4.92 17.46 1.56
C ALA A 36 -5.56 16.64 2.70
N ILE A 37 -6.87 16.38 2.63
CA ILE A 37 -7.58 15.55 3.61
C ILE A 37 -6.97 14.14 3.64
N SER A 38 -6.66 13.55 2.49
CA SER A 38 -6.09 12.22 2.41
C SER A 38 -4.69 12.13 3.05
N VAL A 39 -3.83 13.13 2.81
CA VAL A 39 -2.52 13.24 3.47
C VAL A 39 -2.69 13.41 4.98
N ILE A 40 -3.57 14.30 5.43
CA ILE A 40 -3.83 14.52 6.86
C ILE A 40 -4.32 13.23 7.50
N VAL A 41 -5.28 12.52 6.88
CA VAL A 41 -5.80 11.26 7.41
C VAL A 41 -4.71 10.19 7.45
N ALA A 42 -3.83 10.10 6.45
CA ALA A 42 -2.70 9.17 6.45
C ALA A 42 -1.70 9.49 7.58
N VAL A 43 -1.33 10.77 7.77
CA VAL A 43 -0.49 11.22 8.89
C VAL A 43 -1.14 10.85 10.22
N MET A 44 -2.43 11.13 10.39
CA MET A 44 -3.16 10.82 11.62
C MET A 44 -3.28 9.32 11.87
N ALA A 45 -3.43 8.50 10.82
CA ALA A 45 -3.44 7.05 10.92
C ALA A 45 -2.09 6.50 11.41
N VAL A 46 -0.98 7.08 10.96
CA VAL A 46 0.37 6.71 11.44
C VAL A 46 0.61 7.17 12.87
N LEU A 47 0.37 8.45 13.18
CA LEU A 47 0.61 9.02 14.52
C LEU A 47 -0.23 8.34 15.61
N LYS A 48 -1.47 7.97 15.31
CA LYS A 48 -2.36 7.25 16.25
C LYS A 48 -2.16 5.74 16.24
N ARG A 49 -1.18 5.22 15.50
CA ARG A 49 -0.97 3.78 15.25
C ARG A 49 -2.24 3.04 14.83
N GLY A 50 -3.03 3.69 13.96
CA GLY A 50 -4.24 3.14 13.35
C GLY A 50 -3.98 2.14 12.22
N ILE A 51 -2.73 1.97 11.82
CA ILE A 51 -2.28 0.95 10.87
C ILE A 51 -1.91 -0.33 11.65
N PRO A 52 -2.21 -1.54 11.13
CA PRO A 52 -1.83 -2.80 11.78
C PRO A 52 -0.34 -2.93 12.05
N LYS A 53 0.02 -3.49 13.22
CA LYS A 53 1.42 -3.69 13.66
C LYS A 53 2.32 -4.31 12.60
N GLN A 54 1.79 -5.26 11.82
CA GLN A 54 2.51 -5.98 10.77
C GLN A 54 3.05 -5.09 9.65
N GLN A 55 2.52 -3.88 9.48
CA GLN A 55 2.98 -2.94 8.45
C GLN A 55 4.22 -2.16 8.91
N TYR A 56 4.35 -1.88 10.22
CA TYR A 56 5.47 -1.12 10.77
C TYR A 56 6.75 -1.94 10.78
N MET A 57 7.83 -1.33 10.32
CA MET A 57 9.19 -1.84 10.48
C MET A 57 9.76 -1.42 11.83
N ARG A 58 10.90 -2.00 12.24
CA ARG A 58 11.56 -1.65 13.51
C ARG A 58 12.05 -0.21 13.51
N PHE A 59 12.51 0.26 12.35
CA PHE A 59 12.79 1.66 12.11
C PHE A 59 11.59 2.55 12.45
N ASP A 60 10.38 2.18 11.99
CA ASP A 60 9.16 2.95 12.27
C ASP A 60 8.86 3.03 13.77
N GLU A 61 8.99 1.91 14.49
CA GLU A 61 8.73 1.86 15.93
C GLU A 61 9.68 2.77 16.72
N LYS A 62 10.97 2.78 16.36
CA LYS A 62 11.98 3.63 17.00
C LYS A 62 11.71 5.11 16.74
N VAL A 63 11.44 5.49 15.49
CA VAL A 63 11.17 6.89 15.14
C VAL A 63 9.87 7.38 15.77
N LEU A 64 8.80 6.59 15.75
CA LEU A 64 7.54 6.93 16.41
C LEU A 64 7.72 7.09 17.93
N TYR A 65 8.51 6.22 18.56
CA TYR A 65 8.84 6.35 19.98
C TYR A 65 9.61 7.65 20.27
N TRP A 66 10.58 8.01 19.43
CA TRP A 66 11.37 9.23 19.54
C TRP A 66 10.50 10.50 19.42
N ILE A 67 9.51 10.50 18.52
CA ILE A 67 8.53 11.59 18.34
C ILE A 67 7.50 11.65 19.50
N GLY A 68 7.55 10.72 20.45
CA GLY A 68 6.70 10.71 21.65
C GLY A 68 5.43 9.86 21.54
N VAL A 69 5.27 9.07 20.47
CA VAL A 69 4.14 8.14 20.30
C VAL A 69 4.38 6.88 21.14
N ARG A 70 3.97 6.94 22.42
CA ARG A 70 4.21 5.88 23.42
C ARG A 70 3.24 4.68 23.34
N LYS A 71 2.11 4.80 22.66
CA LYS A 71 1.12 3.70 22.58
C LYS A 71 1.67 2.57 21.70
N PRO A 72 1.62 1.28 22.12
CA PRO A 72 2.01 0.16 21.26
C PRO A 72 1.04 0.03 20.08
N ALA A 73 1.52 -0.46 18.94
CA ALA A 73 0.67 -0.73 17.78
C ALA A 73 -0.24 -1.94 18.11
N ASN A 74 -1.53 -1.82 17.82
CA ASN A 74 -2.48 -2.92 18.03
C ASN A 74 -2.49 -3.86 16.81
N GLU A 75 -2.72 -5.15 17.04
CA GLU A 75 -2.85 -6.14 15.96
C GLU A 75 -4.14 -5.93 15.16
N SER A 76 -5.20 -5.49 15.83
CA SER A 76 -6.47 -5.08 15.24
C SER A 76 -6.77 -3.62 15.60
N PRO A 77 -6.30 -2.63 14.80
CA PRO A 77 -6.64 -1.25 15.07
C PRO A 77 -8.15 -1.05 14.95
N SER A 78 -8.83 -0.76 16.07
CA SER A 78 -10.27 -0.48 16.14
C SER A 78 -10.67 0.84 15.44
N ASN A 79 -9.68 1.58 14.91
CA ASN A 79 -9.85 2.82 14.18
C ASN A 79 -10.24 2.61 12.71
N LEU A 80 -11.27 1.78 12.45
CA LEU A 80 -11.93 1.59 11.15
C LEU A 80 -12.25 2.89 10.37
N GLY A 81 -12.36 4.04 11.05
CA GLY A 81 -12.85 5.29 10.47
C GLY A 81 -11.87 5.87 9.45
N TYR A 82 -10.57 5.82 9.71
CA TYR A 82 -9.56 6.30 8.75
C TYR A 82 -9.53 5.42 7.50
N GLN A 83 -9.68 4.10 7.68
CA GLN A 83 -9.71 3.15 6.57
C GLN A 83 -10.95 3.36 5.71
N SER A 84 -12.15 3.45 6.32
CA SER A 84 -13.39 3.71 5.60
C SER A 84 -13.40 5.06 4.89
N LEU A 85 -12.89 6.11 5.55
CA LEU A 85 -12.80 7.46 4.96
C LEU A 85 -11.85 7.50 3.77
N LEU A 86 -10.61 7.01 3.93
CA LEU A 86 -9.66 6.94 2.82
C LEU A 86 -10.16 6.04 1.69
N LEU A 87 -10.92 4.99 2.00
CA LEU A 87 -11.53 4.15 0.98
C LEU A 87 -12.55 4.91 0.15
N ALA A 88 -13.46 5.64 0.81
CA ALA A 88 -14.46 6.46 0.13
C ALA A 88 -13.82 7.57 -0.71
N LEU A 89 -12.84 8.28 -0.11
CA LEU A 89 -12.05 9.32 -0.79
C LEU A 89 -11.36 8.78 -2.04
N SER A 90 -10.70 7.64 -1.92
CA SER A 90 -9.98 7.04 -3.04
C SER A 90 -10.91 6.57 -4.14
N ASP A 91 -12.05 5.95 -3.83
CA ASP A 91 -12.97 5.44 -4.85
C ASP A 91 -13.58 6.61 -5.64
N GLN A 92 -13.97 7.68 -4.95
CA GLN A 92 -14.48 8.87 -5.61
C GLN A 92 -13.41 9.57 -6.45
N MET A 93 -12.20 9.77 -5.91
CA MET A 93 -11.11 10.37 -6.69
C MET A 93 -10.65 9.51 -7.85
N LEU A 94 -10.79 8.18 -7.75
CA LEU A 94 -10.46 7.26 -8.83
C LEU A 94 -11.45 7.41 -9.98
N ALA A 95 -12.75 7.45 -9.68
CA ALA A 95 -13.78 7.66 -10.69
C ALA A 95 -13.70 9.06 -11.30
N VAL A 96 -13.68 10.10 -10.46
CA VAL A 96 -13.62 11.51 -10.89
C VAL A 96 -12.33 11.79 -11.64
N GLY A 97 -11.18 11.36 -11.11
CA GLY A 97 -9.89 11.54 -11.76
C GLY A 97 -9.78 10.80 -13.10
N LEU A 98 -10.31 9.59 -13.21
CA LEU A 98 -10.32 8.84 -14.47
C LEU A 98 -11.22 9.50 -15.52
N CYS A 99 -12.45 9.89 -15.13
CA CYS A 99 -13.35 10.64 -16.01
C CYS A 99 -12.72 11.95 -16.46
N TYR A 100 -12.05 12.66 -15.54
CA TYR A 100 -11.36 13.91 -15.82
C TYR A 100 -10.23 13.72 -16.85
N LEU A 101 -9.35 12.74 -16.65
CA LEU A 101 -8.29 12.44 -17.62
C LEU A 101 -8.87 12.06 -18.99
N ILE A 102 -9.91 11.22 -19.03
CA ILE A 102 -10.58 10.83 -20.28
C ILE A 102 -11.19 12.05 -20.98
N ALA A 103 -11.87 12.94 -20.24
CA ALA A 103 -12.49 14.14 -20.79
C ALA A 103 -11.45 15.09 -21.40
N MET A 104 -10.31 15.28 -20.72
CA MET A 104 -9.19 16.07 -21.23
C MET A 104 -8.65 15.50 -22.56
N TYR A 105 -8.52 14.17 -22.67
CA TYR A 105 -8.13 13.54 -23.93
C TYR A 105 -9.21 13.64 -25.02
N ALA A 106 -10.48 13.54 -24.66
CA ALA A 106 -11.60 13.67 -25.61
C ALA A 106 -11.69 15.09 -26.20
N GLN A 107 -11.26 16.10 -25.43
CA GLN A 107 -11.30 17.52 -25.82
C GLN A 107 -9.94 18.05 -26.31
N VAL A 108 -8.98 17.18 -26.61
CA VAL A 108 -7.61 17.53 -27.02
C VAL A 108 -7.55 18.51 -28.22
N CYS A 109 -8.59 18.52 -29.06
CA CYS A 109 -8.73 19.41 -30.22
C CYS A 109 -9.21 20.83 -29.89
N LYS A 110 -9.68 21.09 -28.66
CA LYS A 110 -10.28 22.37 -28.23
C LYS A 110 -9.58 22.95 -27.01
N VAL A 111 -8.92 22.11 -26.23
CA VAL A 111 -8.23 22.47 -24.99
C VAL A 111 -6.92 23.21 -25.30
N SER A 112 -6.69 24.33 -24.61
CA SER A 112 -5.44 25.07 -24.64
C SER A 112 -4.31 24.32 -23.90
N LEU A 113 -3.06 24.65 -24.21
CA LEU A 113 -1.91 24.13 -23.47
C LEU A 113 -1.96 24.48 -21.97
N TYR A 114 -2.44 25.67 -21.62
CA TYR A 114 -2.71 26.05 -20.23
C TYR A 114 -3.70 25.08 -19.55
N SER A 115 -4.83 24.84 -20.21
CA SER A 115 -5.89 24.04 -19.62
C SER A 115 -5.48 22.56 -19.49
N PHE A 116 -4.68 22.06 -20.43
CA PHE A 116 -4.07 20.73 -20.33
C PHE A 116 -3.06 20.65 -19.18
N TYR A 117 -2.24 21.70 -18.98
CA TYR A 117 -1.28 21.76 -17.88
C TYR A 117 -1.97 21.69 -16.51
N ILE A 118 -2.99 22.51 -16.28
CA ILE A 118 -3.76 22.46 -15.02
C ILE A 118 -4.37 21.07 -14.83
N GLY A 119 -4.97 20.51 -15.88
CA GLY A 119 -5.55 19.18 -15.83
C GLY A 119 -4.53 18.07 -15.48
N ALA A 120 -3.31 18.16 -15.99
CA ALA A 120 -2.22 17.26 -15.63
C ALA A 120 -1.86 17.35 -14.12
N GLN A 121 -1.80 18.56 -13.56
CA GLN A 121 -1.53 18.76 -12.13
C GLN A 121 -2.67 18.26 -11.24
N LEU A 122 -3.93 18.41 -11.66
CA LEU A 122 -5.09 17.85 -10.96
C LEU A 122 -5.06 16.31 -10.97
N GLY A 123 -4.72 15.71 -12.11
CA GLY A 123 -4.45 14.28 -12.19
C GLY A 123 -3.32 13.85 -11.24
N TYR A 124 -2.26 14.66 -11.12
CA TYR A 124 -1.16 14.36 -10.21
C TYR A 124 -1.58 14.44 -8.73
N LEU A 125 -2.41 15.41 -8.34
CA LEU A 125 -3.01 15.47 -6.99
C LEU A 125 -3.86 14.24 -6.68
N SER A 126 -4.69 13.79 -7.62
CA SER A 126 -5.50 12.57 -7.45
C SER A 126 -4.62 11.32 -7.24
N SER A 127 -3.47 11.21 -7.92
CA SER A 127 -2.52 10.12 -7.68
C SER A 127 -2.00 10.07 -6.23
N THR A 128 -1.87 11.24 -5.57
CA THR A 128 -1.41 11.31 -4.20
C THR A 128 -2.44 10.75 -3.22
N VAL A 129 -3.74 10.90 -3.51
CA VAL A 129 -4.84 10.26 -2.77
C VAL A 129 -4.71 8.74 -2.84
N HIS A 130 -4.44 8.19 -4.04
CA HIS A 130 -4.26 6.76 -4.23
C HIS A 130 -3.02 6.23 -3.50
N LEU A 131 -1.91 6.98 -3.51
CA LEU A 131 -0.70 6.63 -2.76
C LEU A 131 -0.96 6.57 -1.25
N CYS A 132 -1.65 7.57 -0.68
CA CYS A 132 -2.06 7.57 0.73
C CYS A 132 -2.98 6.37 1.06
N THR A 133 -3.84 6.01 0.13
CA THR A 133 -4.77 4.89 0.30
C THR A 133 -4.04 3.56 0.31
N LEU A 134 -3.11 3.33 -0.63
CA LEU A 134 -2.32 2.11 -0.68
C LEU A 134 -1.46 1.93 0.58
N LEU A 135 -0.95 3.03 1.16
CA LEU A 135 -0.21 3.02 2.42
C LEU A 135 -1.09 2.53 3.60
N VAL A 136 -2.26 3.14 3.79
CA VAL A 136 -3.11 2.87 4.97
C VAL A 136 -3.93 1.58 4.83
N LEU A 137 -4.40 1.25 3.62
CA LEU A 137 -5.33 0.12 3.39
C LEU A 137 -4.66 -1.18 2.93
N LYS A 138 -3.33 -1.24 2.89
CA LYS A 138 -2.58 -2.46 2.52
C LYS A 138 -3.08 -3.72 3.23
N SER A 139 -3.26 -3.67 4.55
CA SER A 139 -3.80 -4.82 5.29
C SER A 139 -5.26 -5.12 4.99
N TYR A 140 -6.08 -4.12 4.62
CA TYR A 140 -7.47 -4.33 4.21
C TYR A 140 -7.52 -5.05 2.86
N PHE A 141 -6.72 -4.60 1.90
CA PHE A 141 -6.64 -5.22 0.57
C PHE A 141 -6.15 -6.67 0.60
N ARG A 142 -5.27 -7.01 1.55
CA ARG A 142 -4.84 -8.40 1.76
C ARG A 142 -5.98 -9.31 2.21
N LYS A 143 -6.94 -8.79 2.99
CA LYS A 143 -8.14 -9.54 3.42
C LYS A 143 -9.18 -9.67 2.29
N HIS A 144 -9.23 -8.71 1.37
CA HIS A 144 -10.22 -8.66 0.28
C HIS A 144 -9.55 -8.64 -1.10
N PRO A 145 -8.91 -9.74 -1.55
CA PRO A 145 -8.05 -9.75 -2.74
C PRO A 145 -8.81 -9.46 -4.04
N LYS A 146 -10.07 -9.88 -4.17
CA LYS A 146 -10.90 -9.60 -5.36
C LYS A 146 -11.17 -8.09 -5.52
N GLN A 147 -11.55 -7.43 -4.42
CA GLN A 147 -11.80 -5.99 -4.39
C GLN A 147 -10.49 -5.20 -4.60
N ALA A 148 -9.40 -5.67 -4.00
CA ALA A 148 -8.07 -5.11 -4.20
C ALA A 148 -7.59 -5.20 -5.65
N LEU A 149 -7.87 -6.32 -6.34
CA LEU A 149 -7.50 -6.50 -7.75
C LEU A 149 -8.26 -5.55 -8.66
N LEU A 150 -9.57 -5.41 -8.48
CA LEU A 150 -10.40 -4.49 -9.27
C LEU A 150 -9.92 -3.03 -9.09
N ARG A 151 -9.84 -2.56 -7.83
CA ARG A 151 -9.39 -1.20 -7.51
C ARG A 151 -7.96 -0.96 -7.97
N GLY A 152 -7.08 -1.94 -7.74
CA GLY A 152 -5.70 -1.91 -8.21
C GLY A 152 -5.60 -1.78 -9.72
N GLY A 153 -6.39 -2.55 -10.47
CA GLY A 153 -6.45 -2.47 -11.93
C GLY A 153 -6.88 -1.08 -12.41
N LEU A 154 -7.91 -0.51 -11.78
CA LEU A 154 -8.41 0.84 -12.12
C LEU A 154 -7.40 1.94 -11.74
N MET A 155 -6.72 1.83 -10.59
CA MET A 155 -5.61 2.73 -10.21
C MET A 155 -4.43 2.62 -11.18
N MET A 156 -4.11 1.43 -11.70
CA MET A 156 -3.06 1.25 -12.70
C MET A 156 -3.45 1.85 -14.06
N LEU A 157 -4.71 1.74 -14.46
CA LEU A 157 -5.23 2.41 -15.66
C LEU A 157 -5.12 3.93 -15.50
N PHE A 158 -5.58 4.47 -14.36
CA PHE A 158 -5.45 5.88 -14.04
C PHE A 158 -3.98 6.34 -14.08
N LEU A 159 -3.07 5.58 -13.46
CA LEU A 159 -1.64 5.86 -13.49
C LEU A 159 -1.06 5.88 -14.90
N GLY A 160 -1.46 4.93 -15.76
CA GLY A 160 -1.02 4.87 -17.15
C GLY A 160 -1.44 6.13 -17.93
N LEU A 161 -2.70 6.55 -17.77
CA LEU A 161 -3.20 7.79 -18.38
C LEU A 161 -2.50 9.03 -17.80
N LEU A 162 -2.23 9.06 -16.49
CA LEU A 162 -1.51 10.16 -15.86
C LEU A 162 -0.07 10.26 -16.37
N VAL A 163 0.66 9.14 -16.47
CA VAL A 163 2.03 9.13 -17.00
C VAL A 163 2.04 9.61 -18.46
N ALA A 164 1.11 9.15 -19.28
CA ALA A 164 0.97 9.65 -20.66
C ALA A 164 0.71 11.17 -20.68
N THR A 165 -0.14 11.67 -19.78
CA THR A 165 -0.49 13.09 -19.67
C THR A 165 0.73 13.93 -19.28
N LEU A 166 1.47 13.50 -18.26
CA LEU A 166 2.67 14.20 -17.80
C LEU A 166 3.76 14.21 -18.87
N ILE A 167 3.91 13.12 -19.65
CA ILE A 167 4.83 13.09 -20.80
C ILE A 167 4.41 14.13 -21.85
N LEU A 168 3.12 14.20 -22.17
CA LEU A 168 2.57 15.14 -23.16
C LEU A 168 2.68 16.60 -22.72
N GLU A 169 2.33 16.90 -21.47
CA GLU A 169 2.50 18.21 -20.84
C GLU A 169 3.97 18.65 -20.93
N PHE A 170 4.87 17.72 -20.64
CA PHE A 170 6.29 18.00 -20.63
C PHE A 170 6.86 18.24 -22.04
N ILE A 171 6.43 17.46 -23.04
CA ILE A 171 6.81 17.69 -24.46
C ILE A 171 6.36 19.08 -24.94
N THR A 172 5.25 19.59 -24.40
CA THR A 172 4.66 20.87 -24.78
C THR A 172 5.03 22.02 -23.82
N LEU A 173 5.97 21.80 -22.91
CA LEU A 173 6.34 22.76 -21.86
C LEU A 173 6.94 24.06 -22.42
N SER A 174 7.66 23.98 -23.55
CA SER A 174 8.29 25.14 -24.19
C SER A 174 7.36 25.94 -25.09
N GLU A 175 6.15 25.46 -25.34
CA GLU A 175 5.20 26.11 -26.25
C GLU A 175 4.37 27.20 -25.55
N PRO A 176 3.92 28.22 -26.30
CA PRO A 176 3.05 29.26 -25.76
C PRO A 176 1.73 28.66 -25.25
N ARG A 177 1.31 29.03 -24.05
CA ARG A 177 0.21 28.37 -23.32
C ARG A 177 -1.19 28.65 -23.86
N ASP A 178 -1.34 29.72 -24.61
CA ASP A 178 -2.56 30.18 -25.28
C ASP A 178 -2.90 29.40 -26.56
N ARG A 179 -1.94 28.63 -27.10
CA ARG A 179 -2.17 27.78 -28.26
C ARG A 179 -2.98 26.53 -27.89
N LEU A 180 -3.68 25.99 -28.88
CA LEU A 180 -4.32 24.68 -28.77
C LEU A 180 -3.26 23.60 -28.51
N PHE A 181 -3.59 22.66 -27.62
CA PHE A 181 -2.70 21.58 -27.22
C PHE A 181 -2.17 20.80 -28.44
N LEU A 182 -3.05 20.42 -29.37
CA LEU A 182 -2.67 19.64 -30.54
C LEU A 182 -1.68 20.39 -31.45
N CYS A 183 -1.83 21.71 -31.57
CA CYS A 183 -0.93 22.54 -32.35
C CYS A 183 0.46 22.61 -31.72
N GLY A 184 0.55 22.78 -30.40
CA GLY A 184 1.83 22.72 -29.69
C GLY A 184 2.51 21.34 -29.81
N LEU A 185 1.73 20.27 -29.90
CA LEU A 185 2.26 18.92 -30.07
C LEU A 185 2.80 18.66 -31.49
N HIS A 186 2.03 18.99 -32.53
CA HIS A 186 2.37 18.66 -33.92
C HIS A 186 3.25 19.70 -34.62
N TYR A 187 3.09 20.98 -34.30
CA TYR A 187 3.76 22.11 -34.96
C TYR A 187 4.47 22.98 -33.91
N PRO A 188 5.55 22.44 -33.29
CA PRO A 188 6.29 23.18 -32.28
C PRO A 188 6.97 24.40 -32.92
N VAL A 189 6.82 25.56 -32.27
CA VAL A 189 7.46 26.81 -32.70
C VAL A 189 8.87 26.90 -32.14
N LEU A 190 9.09 26.34 -30.94
CA LEU A 190 10.41 26.30 -30.32
C LEU A 190 11.08 24.93 -30.53
N PRO A 191 12.40 24.89 -30.74
CA PRO A 191 13.13 23.62 -30.81
C PRO A 191 12.94 22.87 -29.48
N ARG A 192 12.46 21.62 -29.57
CA ARG A 192 12.29 20.77 -28.39
C ARG A 192 13.65 20.61 -27.69
N LEU A 193 13.68 20.92 -26.40
CA LEU A 193 14.91 20.91 -25.61
C LEU A 193 15.53 19.49 -25.60
N GLY A 194 16.80 19.32 -25.98
CA GLY A 194 17.42 17.99 -26.11
C GLY A 194 17.45 17.13 -24.84
N SER A 195 17.33 17.73 -23.65
CA SER A 195 17.25 17.01 -22.37
C SER A 195 15.83 16.49 -22.03
N MET A 196 14.87 16.58 -22.96
CA MET A 196 13.46 16.31 -22.66
C MET A 196 13.16 14.82 -22.45
N GLY A 197 13.77 13.93 -23.25
CA GLY A 197 13.54 12.48 -23.13
C GLY A 197 13.94 11.92 -21.77
N VAL A 198 15.06 12.39 -21.22
CA VAL A 198 15.60 11.95 -19.92
C VAL A 198 14.67 12.31 -18.76
N ARG A 199 14.02 13.48 -18.84
CA ARG A 199 13.12 14.00 -17.78
C ARG A 199 11.75 13.34 -17.80
N CYS A 200 11.15 13.16 -18.98
CA CYS A 200 9.92 12.37 -19.14
C CYS A 200 10.10 10.95 -18.61
N PHE A 201 11.19 10.31 -19.01
CA PHE A 201 11.53 8.97 -18.56
C PHE A 201 11.67 8.90 -17.04
N SER A 202 12.33 9.90 -16.45
CA SER A 202 12.53 9.98 -15.00
C SER A 202 11.22 10.10 -14.20
N MET A 203 10.31 10.99 -14.61
CA MET A 203 8.99 11.12 -13.97
C MET A 203 8.18 9.82 -14.06
N ALA A 204 8.14 9.23 -15.26
CA ALA A 204 7.43 7.98 -15.51
C ALA A 204 8.00 6.84 -14.65
N VAL A 205 9.33 6.71 -14.58
CA VAL A 205 10.00 5.69 -13.77
C VAL A 205 9.77 5.93 -12.27
N MET A 206 9.81 7.18 -11.80
CA MET A 206 9.54 7.51 -10.40
C MET A 206 8.12 7.14 -10.00
N LEU A 207 7.11 7.55 -10.77
CA LEU A 207 5.71 7.22 -10.51
C LEU A 207 5.45 5.71 -10.60
N ALA A 208 6.01 5.05 -11.61
CA ALA A 208 5.93 3.60 -11.74
C ALA A 208 6.58 2.88 -10.56
N PHE A 209 7.75 3.35 -10.08
CA PHE A 209 8.44 2.78 -8.94
C PHE A 209 7.66 2.95 -7.64
N VAL A 210 7.11 4.15 -7.39
CA VAL A 210 6.29 4.44 -6.21
C VAL A 210 5.04 3.56 -6.17
N TYR A 211 4.29 3.49 -7.27
CA TYR A 211 3.11 2.64 -7.37
C TYR A 211 3.45 1.15 -7.35
N TRP A 212 4.54 0.75 -8.00
CA TRP A 212 5.02 -0.62 -7.97
C TRP A 212 5.37 -1.05 -6.55
N ASN A 213 6.08 -0.21 -5.79
CA ASN A 213 6.38 -0.50 -4.39
C ASN A 213 5.11 -0.61 -3.57
N ALA A 214 4.20 0.35 -3.70
CA ALA A 214 2.91 0.33 -2.99
C ALA A 214 2.11 -0.95 -3.32
N PHE A 215 2.03 -1.35 -4.58
CA PHE A 215 1.28 -2.53 -5.03
C PHE A 215 1.96 -3.85 -4.68
N ARG A 216 3.29 -3.94 -4.86
CA ARG A 216 4.11 -5.09 -4.43
C ARG A 216 3.89 -5.37 -2.95
N SER A 217 3.77 -4.31 -2.17
CA SER A 217 3.59 -4.40 -0.74
C SER A 217 2.25 -5.03 -0.32
N ILE A 218 1.21 -4.98 -1.17
CA ILE A 218 -0.10 -5.61 -0.95
C ILE A 218 -0.04 -7.12 -1.24
N LYS A 219 0.66 -7.52 -2.31
CA LYS A 219 0.72 -8.91 -2.78
C LYS A 219 1.70 -9.77 -1.99
N LEU A 220 2.60 -9.15 -1.23
CA LEU A 220 3.60 -9.87 -0.45
C LEU A 220 3.03 -10.46 0.83
N ASP A 221 2.99 -11.79 0.87
CA ASP A 221 2.81 -12.55 2.10
C ASP A 221 3.94 -12.24 3.09
N ASN A 222 3.65 -12.33 4.39
CA ASN A 222 4.62 -12.00 5.45
C ASN A 222 5.92 -12.83 5.36
N SER A 223 5.85 -14.06 4.81
CA SER A 223 7.01 -14.94 4.58
C SER A 223 7.92 -14.46 3.44
N LEU A 224 7.33 -13.87 2.40
CA LEU A 224 8.04 -13.40 1.20
C LEU A 224 8.58 -11.97 1.37
N ARG A 225 8.14 -11.24 2.40
CA ARG A 225 8.54 -9.85 2.69
C ARG A 225 10.01 -9.72 3.11
N TYR A 226 10.59 -10.80 3.65
CA TYR A 226 12.00 -10.84 4.06
C TYR A 226 12.94 -11.48 3.03
N GLU A 227 12.42 -12.32 2.11
CA GLU A 227 13.21 -12.85 0.99
C GLU A 227 13.44 -11.81 -0.12
N LEU A 228 12.86 -10.61 0.04
CA LEU A 228 12.67 -9.61 -1.01
C LEU A 228 13.56 -8.39 -0.97
N GLU A 229 14.66 -8.50 -0.28
CA GLU A 229 15.78 -7.60 -0.49
C GLU A 229 16.58 -8.12 -1.70
N ASN A 230 16.31 -7.50 -2.86
CA ASN A 230 17.09 -7.53 -4.10
C ASN A 230 16.80 -8.58 -5.21
N ASN A 231 15.96 -9.61 -5.03
CA ASN A 231 15.86 -10.69 -6.06
C ASN A 231 14.49 -10.93 -6.74
N THR A 232 13.38 -10.29 -6.39
CA THR A 232 12.07 -10.68 -7.01
C THR A 232 11.87 -10.27 -8.45
N SER A 233 12.27 -9.06 -8.86
CA SER A 233 12.10 -8.62 -10.25
C SER A 233 12.93 -9.52 -11.16
N LYS A 234 14.21 -9.69 -10.80
CA LYS A 234 15.12 -10.67 -11.38
C LYS A 234 14.51 -12.08 -11.42
N ASN A 235 14.04 -12.62 -10.29
CA ASN A 235 13.50 -13.98 -10.22
C ASN A 235 12.19 -14.13 -10.99
N THR A 236 11.38 -13.09 -11.11
CA THR A 236 10.15 -13.10 -11.93
C THR A 236 10.49 -13.11 -13.41
N ILE A 237 11.43 -12.27 -13.84
CA ILE A 237 11.92 -12.23 -15.22
C ILE A 237 12.61 -13.55 -15.57
N LEU A 238 13.48 -14.07 -14.71
CA LEU A 238 14.10 -15.38 -14.89
C LEU A 238 13.06 -16.50 -14.93
N ARG A 239 12.06 -16.49 -14.03
CA ARG A 239 10.97 -17.48 -14.06
C ARG A 239 10.22 -17.45 -15.39
N TRP A 240 10.00 -16.27 -15.97
CA TRP A 240 9.40 -16.12 -17.29
C TRP A 240 10.32 -16.69 -18.40
N ILE A 241 11.59 -16.30 -18.41
CA ILE A 241 12.62 -16.77 -19.39
C ILE A 241 12.79 -18.30 -19.33
N TYR A 242 12.75 -18.88 -18.14
CA TYR A 242 13.02 -20.30 -17.87
C TYR A 242 11.75 -21.11 -17.57
N SER A 243 10.58 -20.67 -18.05
CA SER A 243 9.28 -21.31 -17.78
C SER A 243 9.07 -22.68 -18.43
N GLY A 244 9.88 -23.07 -19.44
CA GLY A 244 9.77 -24.36 -20.13
C GLY A 244 10.28 -25.56 -19.33
N GLY A 245 9.63 -26.73 -19.49
CA GLY A 245 9.80 -27.96 -18.69
C GLY A 245 11.18 -28.18 -18.05
N GLN A 246 12.18 -28.60 -18.84
CA GLN A 246 13.53 -28.89 -18.33
C GLN A 246 14.25 -27.64 -17.78
N ARG A 247 13.98 -26.46 -18.34
CA ARG A 247 14.57 -25.17 -17.92
C ARG A 247 14.08 -24.73 -16.53
N LYS A 248 12.86 -25.11 -16.16
CA LYS A 248 12.29 -24.83 -14.83
C LYS A 248 13.06 -25.54 -13.71
N VAL A 249 13.53 -26.76 -13.97
CA VAL A 249 14.33 -27.56 -13.01
C VAL A 249 15.70 -26.91 -12.78
N ASP A 250 16.36 -26.42 -13.85
CA ASP A 250 17.64 -25.68 -13.77
C ASP A 250 17.49 -24.45 -12.89
N PHE A 251 16.40 -23.70 -13.12
CA PHE A 251 16.11 -22.48 -12.39
C PHE A 251 15.82 -22.74 -10.91
N GLN A 252 15.04 -23.79 -10.58
CA GLN A 252 14.82 -24.16 -9.18
C GLN A 252 16.13 -24.58 -8.48
N LYS A 253 16.99 -25.32 -9.18
CA LYS A 253 18.31 -25.71 -8.65
C LYS A 253 19.22 -24.49 -8.44
N TYR A 254 19.18 -23.51 -9.35
CA TYR A 254 19.86 -22.22 -9.19
C TYR A 254 19.41 -21.48 -7.94
N LEU A 255 18.10 -21.35 -7.73
CA LEU A 255 17.55 -20.67 -6.56
C LEU A 255 18.00 -21.35 -5.26
N GLY A 256 17.94 -22.69 -5.20
CA GLY A 256 18.42 -23.44 -4.04
C GLY A 256 19.91 -23.26 -3.77
N HIS A 257 20.74 -23.13 -4.80
CA HIS A 257 22.18 -22.86 -4.64
C HIS A 257 22.42 -21.42 -4.16
N GLU A 258 21.75 -20.45 -4.77
CA GLU A 258 21.87 -19.03 -4.40
C GLU A 258 21.46 -18.79 -2.94
N GLU A 259 20.41 -19.48 -2.49
CA GLU A 259 19.95 -19.41 -1.11
C GLU A 259 20.98 -19.99 -0.12
N LYS A 260 21.56 -21.15 -0.43
CA LYS A 260 22.64 -21.75 0.38
C LYS A 260 23.86 -20.83 0.46
N ASP A 261 24.29 -20.27 -0.68
CA ASP A 261 25.42 -19.34 -0.73
C ASP A 261 25.14 -18.06 0.07
N LYS A 262 23.91 -17.53 0.01
CA LYS A 262 23.48 -16.38 0.84
C LYS A 262 23.55 -16.72 2.32
N ARG A 263 23.00 -17.86 2.75
CA ARG A 263 23.07 -18.31 4.16
C ARG A 263 24.51 -18.44 4.64
N GLN A 264 25.40 -19.02 3.83
CA GLN A 264 26.80 -19.16 4.19
C GLN A 264 27.52 -17.80 4.29
N ARG A 265 27.26 -16.87 3.36
CA ARG A 265 27.79 -15.50 3.44
C ARG A 265 27.29 -14.76 4.68
N ASN A 266 26.01 -14.88 5.02
CA ASN A 266 25.45 -14.23 6.21
C ASN A 266 26.09 -14.79 7.48
N ARG A 267 26.30 -16.11 7.59
CA ARG A 267 27.02 -16.70 8.73
C ARG A 267 28.45 -16.16 8.87
N LYS A 268 29.17 -15.99 7.76
CA LYS A 268 30.50 -15.37 7.77
C LYS A 268 30.45 -13.92 8.26
N LYS A 269 29.47 -13.14 7.78
CA LYS A 269 29.28 -11.75 8.24
C LYS A 269 28.99 -11.69 9.73
N VAL A 270 28.12 -12.55 10.26
CA VAL A 270 27.85 -12.66 11.71
C VAL A 270 29.15 -12.92 12.48
N ALA A 271 29.95 -13.89 12.06
CA ALA A 271 31.21 -14.22 12.71
C ALA A 271 32.18 -13.03 12.72
N ILE A 272 32.30 -12.29 11.61
CA ILE A 272 33.13 -11.09 11.51
C ILE A 272 32.64 -9.99 12.46
N LEU A 273 31.32 -9.75 12.48
CA LEU A 273 30.66 -8.77 13.36
C LEU A 273 30.82 -9.08 14.85
N GLU A 274 30.95 -10.36 15.22
CA GLU A 274 31.21 -10.79 16.60
C GLU A 274 32.69 -10.73 16.97
N GLN A 275 33.59 -11.01 16.02
CA GLN A 275 35.02 -11.17 16.30
C GLN A 275 35.81 -9.86 16.26
N SER A 276 35.53 -8.97 15.29
CA SER A 276 36.22 -7.68 15.14
C SER A 276 35.41 -6.69 14.30
N PRO A 277 34.62 -5.79 14.93
CA PRO A 277 33.82 -4.82 14.18
C PRO A 277 34.70 -3.66 13.68
N GLU A 278 35.42 -3.88 12.58
CA GLU A 278 36.03 -2.77 11.86
C GLU A 278 34.93 -1.84 11.34
N PHE A 279 35.15 -0.52 11.47
CA PHE A 279 34.14 0.49 11.14
C PHE A 279 33.63 0.36 9.70
N LEU A 280 34.55 0.31 8.73
CA LEU A 280 34.20 0.34 7.31
C LEU A 280 33.52 -0.96 6.86
N GLU A 281 34.01 -2.10 7.33
CA GLU A 281 33.42 -3.40 6.99
C GLU A 281 32.03 -3.55 7.60
N THR A 282 31.87 -3.21 8.88
CA THR A 282 30.56 -3.19 9.55
C THR A 282 29.60 -2.22 8.87
N PHE A 283 30.07 -1.01 8.51
CA PHE A 283 29.27 0.00 7.84
C PHE A 283 28.76 -0.48 6.48
N THR A 284 29.62 -1.03 5.62
CA THR A 284 29.24 -1.53 4.30
C THR A 284 28.34 -2.76 4.37
N MET A 285 28.46 -3.58 5.42
CA MET A 285 27.57 -4.72 5.65
C MET A 285 26.17 -4.28 6.09
N VAL A 286 26.06 -3.30 6.99
CA VAL A 286 24.80 -2.92 7.65
C VAL A 286 24.00 -1.88 6.85
N THR A 287 24.67 -0.99 6.12
CA THR A 287 24.02 0.06 5.30
C THR A 287 22.93 -0.46 4.35
N PRO A 288 23.15 -1.50 3.51
CA PRO A 288 22.10 -1.98 2.61
C PRO A 288 20.86 -2.49 3.35
N LEU A 289 21.05 -3.18 4.50
CA LEU A 289 19.94 -3.66 5.33
C LEU A 289 19.12 -2.48 5.88
N ILE A 290 19.78 -1.43 6.36
CA ILE A 290 19.10 -0.21 6.83
C ILE A 290 18.31 0.44 5.69
N VAL A 291 18.93 0.58 4.51
CA VAL A 291 18.27 1.19 3.34
C VAL A 291 17.03 0.41 2.93
N ALA A 292 17.09 -0.92 2.93
CA ALA A 292 15.93 -1.73 2.60
C ALA A 292 14.83 -1.70 3.66
N GLU A 293 15.21 -1.71 4.94
CA GLU A 293 14.25 -1.56 6.03
C GLU A 293 13.55 -0.19 5.95
N MET A 294 14.30 0.87 5.64
CA MET A 294 13.76 2.21 5.39
C MET A 294 12.89 2.26 4.12
N ALA A 295 13.29 1.61 3.04
CA ALA A 295 12.48 1.56 1.82
C ALA A 295 11.15 0.81 2.01
N ALA A 296 11.10 -0.13 2.95
CA ALA A 296 9.89 -0.88 3.32
C ALA A 296 9.09 -0.24 4.48
N SER A 297 9.58 0.87 5.03
CA SER A 297 9.01 1.55 6.20
C SER A 297 7.77 2.37 5.81
N VAL A 298 6.78 2.33 6.69
CA VAL A 298 5.53 3.09 6.50
C VAL A 298 5.77 4.59 6.62
N LEU A 299 6.70 5.00 7.49
CA LEU A 299 7.09 6.41 7.59
C LEU A 299 7.75 6.91 6.32
N PHE A 300 8.57 6.09 5.67
CA PHE A 300 9.17 6.45 4.40
C PHE A 300 8.12 6.57 3.29
N GLU A 301 7.21 5.59 3.17
CA GLU A 301 6.08 5.68 2.24
C GLU A 301 5.23 6.94 2.50
N LEU A 302 5.02 7.32 3.77
CA LEU A 302 4.29 8.53 4.15
C LEU A 302 5.04 9.80 3.74
N LEU A 303 6.34 9.87 3.96
CA LEU A 303 7.18 10.99 3.54
C LEU A 303 7.14 11.19 2.03
N VAL A 304 7.22 10.10 1.26
CA VAL A 304 7.07 10.13 -0.20
C VAL A 304 5.70 10.69 -0.60
N ALA A 305 4.62 10.30 0.08
CA ALA A 305 3.29 10.82 -0.19
C ALA A 305 3.16 12.32 0.11
N ILE A 306 3.68 12.78 1.26
CA ILE A 306 3.70 14.22 1.63
C ILE A 306 4.50 15.03 0.62
N PHE A 307 5.66 14.52 0.20
CA PHE A 307 6.51 15.19 -0.77
C PHE A 307 5.85 15.27 -2.16
N SER A 308 5.23 14.17 -2.60
CA SER A 308 4.45 14.14 -3.85
C SER A 308 3.29 15.14 -3.83
N PHE A 309 2.55 15.21 -2.72
CA PHE A 309 1.49 16.21 -2.54
C PHE A 309 2.04 17.64 -2.60
N SER A 310 3.16 17.89 -1.93
CA SER A 310 3.78 19.22 -1.87
C SER A 310 4.25 19.69 -3.25
N ILE A 311 4.86 18.80 -4.03
CA ILE A 311 5.25 19.09 -5.42
C ILE A 311 4.02 19.39 -6.26
N ALA A 312 3.00 18.52 -6.25
CA ALA A 312 1.80 18.70 -7.05
C ALA A 312 1.04 19.98 -6.70
N LEU A 313 0.98 20.34 -5.41
CA LEU A 313 0.36 21.58 -4.96
C LEU A 313 1.19 22.80 -5.39
N TYR A 314 2.51 22.75 -5.26
CA TYR A 314 3.40 23.84 -5.66
C TYR A 314 3.32 24.13 -7.16
N THR A 315 3.39 23.09 -7.99
CA THR A 315 3.28 23.22 -9.46
C THR A 315 1.90 23.75 -9.86
N LEU A 316 0.83 23.28 -9.22
CA LEU A 316 -0.52 23.78 -9.44
C LEU A 316 -0.65 25.27 -9.08
N VAL A 317 -0.15 25.69 -7.91
CA VAL A 317 -0.19 27.10 -7.48
C VAL A 317 0.57 27.99 -8.45
N ILE A 318 1.75 27.56 -8.92
CA ILE A 318 2.50 28.27 -9.96
C ILE A 318 1.70 28.38 -11.25
N GLY A 319 1.08 27.26 -11.68
CA GLY A 319 0.20 27.22 -12.84
C GLY A 319 -0.91 28.24 -12.79
N VAL A 320 -1.69 28.23 -11.70
CA VAL A 320 -2.89 29.04 -11.55
C VAL A 320 -2.58 30.53 -11.38
N PHE A 321 -1.56 30.88 -10.57
CA PHE A 321 -1.37 32.28 -10.15
C PHE A 321 -0.22 33.02 -10.84
N TYR A 322 0.80 32.31 -11.34
CA TYR A 322 2.04 32.95 -11.80
C TYR A 322 2.20 32.93 -13.32
N GLN A 323 1.32 32.26 -14.07
CA GLN A 323 1.44 32.14 -15.53
C GLN A 323 0.63 33.19 -16.31
N GLY A 324 0.15 34.26 -15.66
CA GLY A 324 -0.41 35.44 -16.35
C GLY A 324 -1.76 35.24 -17.04
N ALA A 325 -2.45 34.12 -16.80
CA ALA A 325 -3.81 33.89 -17.30
C ALA A 325 -4.83 34.78 -16.55
N ASP A 326 -5.84 35.29 -17.26
CA ASP A 326 -6.95 35.99 -16.60
C ASP A 326 -7.73 34.98 -15.74
N VAL A 327 -7.73 35.21 -14.42
CA VAL A 327 -8.39 34.34 -13.45
C VAL A 327 -9.88 34.65 -13.30
N LYS A 328 -10.39 35.74 -13.88
CA LYS A 328 -11.82 36.10 -13.80
C LYS A 328 -12.76 35.02 -14.34
N PRO A 329 -12.49 34.36 -15.49
CA PRO A 329 -13.30 33.25 -15.96
C PRO A 329 -13.21 32.01 -15.06
N LEU A 330 -12.14 31.87 -14.26
CA LEU A 330 -11.97 30.74 -13.34
C LEU A 330 -12.94 30.79 -12.15
N LEU A 331 -13.52 31.96 -11.87
CA LEU A 331 -14.44 32.22 -10.77
C LEU A 331 -15.92 32.13 -11.19
N THR A 332 -16.23 31.91 -12.47
CA THR A 332 -17.62 31.80 -12.93
C THR A 332 -18.20 30.47 -12.49
N ALA A 333 -19.27 30.51 -11.68
CA ALA A 333 -19.90 29.31 -11.17
C ALA A 333 -20.59 28.53 -12.30
N SER A 334 -19.93 27.49 -12.78
CA SER A 334 -20.43 26.58 -13.81
C SER A 334 -20.80 25.22 -13.21
N PHE A 335 -21.57 24.41 -13.94
CA PHE A 335 -21.92 23.06 -13.49
C PHE A 335 -20.67 22.21 -13.22
N GLY A 336 -19.64 22.33 -14.06
CA GLY A 336 -18.36 21.66 -13.89
C GLY A 336 -17.65 21.98 -12.58
N GLN A 337 -17.88 23.18 -12.01
CA GLN A 337 -17.30 23.59 -10.73
C GLN A 337 -18.13 23.18 -9.51
N ILE A 338 -19.47 23.22 -9.63
CA ILE A 338 -20.38 22.93 -8.52
C ILE A 338 -20.38 21.43 -8.22
N MET A 339 -20.37 20.57 -9.24
CA MET A 339 -20.48 19.13 -9.08
C MET A 339 -19.34 18.54 -8.20
N PRO A 340 -18.05 18.83 -8.45
CA PRO A 340 -16.95 18.32 -7.60
C PRO A 340 -16.99 18.85 -6.17
N MET A 341 -17.44 20.10 -5.97
CA MET A 341 -17.61 20.68 -4.64
C MET A 341 -18.76 19.99 -3.88
N LEU A 342 -19.83 19.60 -4.57
CA LEU A 342 -20.93 18.85 -3.98
C LEU A 342 -20.51 17.41 -3.64
N LEU A 343 -19.68 16.77 -4.46
CA LEU A 343 -19.08 15.48 -4.15
C LEU A 343 -18.19 15.55 -2.88
N LEU A 344 -17.45 16.64 -2.69
CA LEU A 344 -16.74 16.90 -1.43
C LEU A 344 -17.67 16.97 -0.20
N ILE A 345 -18.87 17.54 -0.35
CA ILE A 345 -19.87 17.55 0.73
C ILE A 345 -20.32 16.11 1.03
N VAL A 346 -20.55 15.28 0.01
CA VAL A 346 -20.90 13.86 0.19
C VAL A 346 -19.79 13.12 0.95
N ILE A 347 -18.52 13.43 0.70
CA ILE A 347 -17.38 12.91 1.47
C ILE A 347 -17.49 13.32 2.95
N ALA A 348 -17.78 14.59 3.22
CA ALA A 348 -17.92 15.06 4.59
C ALA A 348 -19.09 14.35 5.31
N LEU A 349 -20.22 14.17 4.62
CA LEU A 349 -21.38 13.46 5.15
C LEU A 349 -21.09 11.98 5.44
N THR A 350 -20.43 11.27 4.52
CA THR A 350 -20.01 9.88 4.74
C THR A 350 -18.99 9.75 5.88
N ALA A 351 -18.08 10.72 6.05
CA ALA A 351 -17.17 10.77 7.18
C ALA A 351 -17.90 10.93 8.52
N VAL A 352 -18.90 11.82 8.56
CA VAL A 352 -19.76 12.03 9.73
C VAL A 352 -20.55 10.77 10.06
N GLU A 353 -21.13 10.11 9.06
CA GLU A 353 -21.89 8.87 9.26
C GLU A 353 -21.01 7.76 9.87
N VAL A 354 -19.81 7.54 9.32
CA VAL A 354 -18.84 6.55 9.85
C VAL A 354 -18.40 6.91 11.28
N GLY A 355 -18.21 8.19 11.58
CA GLY A 355 -17.90 8.67 12.93
C GLY A 355 -19.06 8.44 13.92
N THR A 356 -20.29 8.66 13.45
CA THR A 356 -21.52 8.55 14.24
C THR A 356 -21.87 7.09 14.56
N ILE A 357 -21.74 6.18 13.59
CA ILE A 357 -21.94 4.73 13.78
C ILE A 357 -21.00 4.17 14.86
N LYS A 358 -19.76 4.67 14.93
CA LYS A 358 -18.81 4.26 15.98
C LYS A 358 -19.21 4.72 17.37
N ASN A 359 -19.76 5.93 17.48
CA ASN A 359 -20.27 6.44 18.75
C ASN A 359 -21.48 5.62 19.20
N PHE A 360 -22.40 5.28 18.30
CA PHE A 360 -23.53 4.41 18.61
C PHE A 360 -23.11 3.01 19.08
N ARG A 361 -22.19 2.34 18.37
CA ARG A 361 -21.72 1.01 18.79
C ARG A 361 -20.97 1.04 20.13
N ARG A 362 -20.23 2.11 20.42
CA ARG A 362 -19.58 2.30 21.73
C ARG A 362 -20.63 2.46 22.84
N ILE A 363 -21.67 3.25 22.60
CA ILE A 363 -22.77 3.48 23.54
C ILE A 363 -23.53 2.17 23.80
N GLU A 364 -23.80 1.38 22.77
CA GLU A 364 -24.49 0.09 22.90
C GLU A 364 -23.71 -0.90 23.77
N ILE A 365 -22.40 -1.04 23.56
CA ILE A 365 -21.53 -1.89 24.38
C ILE A 365 -21.49 -1.39 25.83
N GLU A 366 -21.44 -0.07 26.05
CA GLU A 366 -21.42 0.50 27.41
C GLU A 366 -22.76 0.29 28.14
N ILE A 367 -23.88 0.32 27.41
CA ILE A 367 -25.22 0.01 27.94
C ILE A 367 -25.33 -1.48 28.27
N GLU A 368 -24.80 -2.37 27.42
CA GLU A 368 -24.85 -3.82 27.62
C GLU A 368 -24.01 -4.27 28.83
N ILE A 369 -22.82 -3.67 29.00
CA ILE A 369 -21.97 -3.87 30.19
C ILE A 369 -22.66 -3.36 31.46
N LYS A 370 -23.35 -2.21 31.40
CA LYS A 370 -24.12 -1.68 32.54
C LYS A 370 -25.38 -2.49 32.86
N LYS A 371 -25.91 -3.28 31.91
CA LYS A 371 -27.06 -4.18 32.15
C LYS A 371 -26.70 -5.49 32.86
N HIS A 372 -25.44 -5.92 32.84
CA HIS A 372 -25.00 -7.19 33.46
C HIS A 372 -23.96 -7.05 34.60
N PRO A 373 -24.14 -6.18 35.62
CA PRO A 373 -23.16 -6.07 36.71
C PRO A 373 -23.25 -7.17 37.80
N VAL A 374 -24.20 -8.11 37.75
CA VAL A 374 -24.62 -8.85 38.97
C VAL A 374 -24.34 -10.35 39.01
N LEU A 375 -23.90 -11.03 37.94
CA LEU A 375 -23.79 -12.51 37.97
C LEU A 375 -22.40 -13.11 38.21
N LEU A 376 -21.35 -12.31 38.41
CA LEU A 376 -19.97 -12.82 38.54
C LEU A 376 -19.39 -12.76 39.97
N HIS A 377 -20.22 -12.85 41.02
CA HIS A 377 -19.71 -12.79 42.41
C HIS A 377 -20.17 -13.87 43.40
N ASN A 378 -20.91 -14.90 42.99
CA ASN A 378 -21.29 -15.99 43.90
C ASN A 378 -20.98 -17.37 43.33
N ALA A 379 -19.71 -17.79 43.36
CA ALA A 379 -19.35 -19.21 43.29
C ALA A 379 -17.92 -19.48 43.79
N THR A 380 -17.57 -19.09 45.02
CA THR A 380 -16.44 -19.74 45.73
C THR A 380 -16.44 -19.42 47.22
N ARG A 381 -17.04 -20.29 48.05
CA ARG A 381 -16.62 -20.46 49.46
C ARG A 381 -17.15 -21.75 50.11
N GLY A 382 -16.21 -22.65 50.45
CA GLY A 382 -16.24 -23.68 51.51
C GLY A 382 -17.11 -24.92 51.25
N GLY A 383 -16.67 -26.17 51.46
CA GLY A 383 -15.49 -26.73 52.14
C GLY A 383 -15.51 -28.29 52.04
N PRO A 384 -14.56 -29.00 52.67
CA PRO A 384 -14.24 -30.40 52.34
C PRO A 384 -14.76 -31.48 53.32
N GLY A 385 -14.87 -32.73 52.83
CA GLY A 385 -15.11 -33.98 53.59
C GLY A 385 -16.25 -34.82 52.98
N SER A 386 -16.31 -36.16 53.03
CA SER A 386 -15.39 -37.28 53.24
C SER A 386 -16.21 -38.54 52.87
N GLU A 387 -15.61 -39.45 52.09
CA GLU A 387 -15.82 -40.91 51.99
C GLU A 387 -17.22 -41.56 51.82
N SER A 388 -17.37 -42.35 50.75
CA SER A 388 -17.57 -43.83 50.77
C SER A 388 -18.65 -44.39 49.81
N ASN A 389 -18.15 -45.12 48.79
CA ASN A 389 -18.60 -46.39 48.20
C ASN A 389 -20.10 -46.69 47.92
N ASN A 390 -20.43 -46.96 46.64
CA ASN A 390 -20.68 -48.33 46.13
C ASN A 390 -21.15 -48.35 44.66
N VAL A 391 -20.35 -49.02 43.82
CA VAL A 391 -20.67 -50.16 42.93
C VAL A 391 -22.06 -50.25 42.24
N LEU A 392 -21.99 -50.41 40.90
CA LEU A 392 -22.72 -51.33 39.99
C LEU A 392 -23.49 -50.69 38.80
N SER A 393 -22.95 -50.95 37.60
CA SER A 393 -23.62 -51.50 36.40
C SER A 393 -25.14 -51.26 36.21
N SER A 394 -25.51 -50.67 35.07
CA SER A 394 -26.14 -51.45 33.98
C SER A 394 -26.52 -50.57 32.79
N ARG A 395 -26.60 -51.27 31.67
CA ARG A 395 -26.82 -50.87 30.28
C ARG A 395 -28.32 -51.08 29.96
N VAL A 396 -28.78 -50.50 28.85
CA VAL A 396 -29.87 -50.98 27.96
C VAL A 396 -31.21 -50.20 27.94
N GLN A 397 -31.44 -49.57 26.76
CA GLN A 397 -32.63 -49.44 25.89
C GLN A 397 -34.02 -49.02 26.41
N SER A 398 -34.67 -48.12 25.66
CA SER A 398 -35.74 -48.40 24.67
C SER A 398 -36.59 -47.13 24.43
N PHE A 399 -36.70 -46.59 23.20
CA PHE A 399 -37.58 -46.92 22.06
C PHE A 399 -39.03 -46.38 22.16
N ASN A 400 -39.42 -45.54 21.19
CA ASN A 400 -40.63 -45.58 20.34
C ASN A 400 -40.68 -44.28 19.48
N LEU A 401 -40.62 -44.22 18.15
CA LEU A 401 -41.22 -44.96 17.00
C LEU A 401 -42.57 -44.38 16.55
N GLN A 402 -42.62 -43.76 15.35
CA GLN A 402 -43.62 -44.07 14.32
C GLN A 402 -43.29 -43.47 12.92
N ASN A 403 -42.93 -44.37 11.98
CA ASN A 403 -43.49 -44.63 10.63
C ASN A 403 -44.47 -43.61 10.00
N SER A 404 -44.70 -43.49 8.68
CA SER A 404 -44.16 -44.01 7.41
C SER A 404 -45.12 -43.55 6.29
N MET A 405 -44.64 -43.52 5.04
CA MET A 405 -45.36 -43.81 3.79
C MET A 405 -46.06 -42.72 2.96
N THR A 406 -46.21 -43.12 1.69
CA THR A 406 -46.15 -42.47 0.38
C THR A 406 -47.51 -42.47 -0.37
N GLY A 407 -47.65 -41.64 -1.43
CA GLY A 407 -48.67 -41.76 -2.50
C GLY A 407 -49.25 -40.39 -2.93
N VAL A 408 -48.97 -39.79 -4.09
CA VAL A 408 -49.39 -40.06 -5.49
C VAL A 408 -50.74 -39.38 -5.89
N THR A 409 -50.64 -38.50 -6.91
CA THR A 409 -51.58 -38.01 -7.98
C THR A 409 -52.73 -37.00 -7.79
N GLU A 410 -52.67 -35.98 -8.66
CA GLU A 410 -53.69 -35.38 -9.57
C GLU A 410 -54.72 -34.29 -9.14
N ASP A 411 -54.50 -33.09 -9.69
CA ASP A 411 -55.34 -32.26 -10.60
C ASP A 411 -56.68 -31.56 -10.23
N VAL A 412 -56.66 -30.23 -10.47
CA VAL A 412 -57.63 -29.36 -11.20
C VAL A 412 -58.76 -28.57 -10.46
N SER A 413 -58.60 -27.23 -10.55
CA SER A 413 -59.56 -26.12 -10.83
C SER A 413 -60.18 -25.20 -9.76
N LEU A 414 -59.97 -23.89 -10.04
CA LEU A 414 -60.80 -22.67 -9.87
C LEU A 414 -61.26 -22.18 -8.48
N GLN A 415 -60.81 -20.98 -8.08
CA GLN A 415 -61.54 -19.68 -8.14
C GLN A 415 -61.06 -18.68 -7.04
N ASN A 416 -60.71 -17.47 -7.47
CA ASN A 416 -60.34 -16.26 -6.69
C ASN A 416 -61.59 -15.54 -6.08
N PRO A 417 -61.50 -14.39 -5.36
CA PRO A 417 -60.53 -13.82 -4.39
C PRO A 417 -61.32 -13.30 -3.11
N PRO A 418 -60.96 -12.27 -2.27
CA PRO A 418 -59.81 -11.36 -2.25
C PRO A 418 -59.22 -10.91 -0.86
N LYS A 419 -58.22 -10.01 -0.96
CA LYS A 419 -57.93 -8.81 -0.12
C LYS A 419 -56.86 -8.86 1.02
N THR A 420 -55.71 -8.24 0.66
CA THR A 420 -55.00 -7.11 1.34
C THR A 420 -53.92 -7.31 2.43
N TYR A 421 -52.80 -6.59 2.16
CA TYR A 421 -51.74 -5.99 3.00
C TYR A 421 -50.61 -6.83 3.65
N GLY A 422 -49.38 -6.37 3.40
CA GLY A 422 -48.10 -6.80 3.98
C GLY A 422 -47.07 -7.02 2.86
N THR A 423 -45.81 -6.57 2.90
CA THR A 423 -44.92 -6.21 4.00
C THR A 423 -43.71 -5.45 3.41
N SER A 424 -43.15 -4.52 4.20
CA SER A 424 -41.86 -3.89 3.95
C SER A 424 -40.74 -4.84 4.40
N LEU A 425 -39.79 -5.14 3.51
CA LEU A 425 -38.65 -6.02 3.76
C LEU A 425 -37.44 -5.20 4.27
N LEU A 426 -37.10 -5.41 5.55
CA LEU A 426 -35.76 -5.22 6.09
C LEU A 426 -34.93 -6.49 5.83
N PRO A 427 -33.63 -6.39 5.49
CA PRO A 427 -32.75 -7.54 5.50
C PRO A 427 -32.06 -7.70 6.86
N MET A 428 -32.19 -8.90 7.43
CA MET A 428 -31.38 -9.43 8.52
C MET A 428 -29.92 -9.63 8.07
N ALA A 429 -28.98 -9.39 8.99
CA ALA A 429 -27.74 -10.15 9.06
C ALA A 429 -27.24 -10.15 10.51
N ALA A 430 -27.61 -11.17 11.27
CA ALA A 430 -26.97 -11.54 12.53
C ALA A 430 -25.99 -12.67 12.25
N ALA A 431 -24.71 -12.46 12.53
CA ALA A 431 -23.71 -13.50 12.59
C ALA A 431 -23.01 -13.40 13.96
N SER A 432 -23.28 -14.42 14.79
CA SER A 432 -22.67 -14.66 16.09
C SER A 432 -21.19 -15.05 15.92
N HIS A 433 -20.30 -14.41 16.67
CA HIS A 433 -18.92 -14.87 16.84
C HIS A 433 -18.51 -14.83 18.31
N SER A 434 -17.93 -15.94 18.72
CA SER A 434 -17.49 -16.32 20.06
C SER A 434 -16.35 -15.45 20.61
N GLN A 435 -16.44 -15.15 21.91
CA GLN A 435 -15.38 -14.55 22.74
C GLN A 435 -14.25 -15.56 23.02
N PRO A 436 -13.00 -15.08 23.20
CA PRO A 436 -11.99 -15.79 23.97
C PRO A 436 -11.79 -15.16 25.36
N ASP A 437 -11.69 -16.03 26.37
CA ASP A 437 -11.37 -15.73 27.76
C ASP A 437 -9.95 -15.19 27.94
N LEU A 438 -9.83 -14.13 28.75
CA LEU A 438 -8.56 -13.57 29.22
C LEU A 438 -8.63 -13.43 30.75
N SER A 439 -8.10 -14.43 31.46
CA SER A 439 -7.71 -14.29 32.87
C SER A 439 -6.18 -14.37 32.96
N GLY A 440 -5.58 -13.32 33.53
CA GLY A 440 -4.13 -13.19 33.67
C GLY A 440 -3.81 -12.06 34.64
N THR A 441 -3.70 -12.44 35.90
CA THR A 441 -3.38 -11.62 37.08
C THR A 441 -2.02 -10.93 36.96
N ALA A 442 -1.99 -9.60 37.12
CA ALA A 442 -0.77 -8.81 37.19
C ALA A 442 -0.32 -8.62 38.65
N GLY A 443 0.80 -9.23 39.02
CA GLY A 443 1.50 -8.99 40.28
C GLY A 443 2.38 -7.74 40.21
N PHE A 444 2.28 -6.90 41.24
CA PHE A 444 3.15 -5.75 41.50
C PHE A 444 4.57 -6.23 41.88
N GLY A 445 5.59 -5.75 41.17
CA GLY A 445 7.01 -6.02 41.44
C GLY A 445 7.89 -4.83 41.06
N SER A 446 8.91 -4.58 41.88
CA SER A 446 9.72 -3.36 42.03
C SER A 446 10.51 -2.85 40.81
N ARG A 447 10.77 -1.54 40.85
CA ARG A 447 11.05 -0.58 39.76
C ARG A 447 12.50 -0.52 39.23
N VAL A 448 13.31 -1.58 39.32
CA VAL A 448 14.73 -1.52 38.89
C VAL A 448 15.16 -2.63 37.91
N ASP A 449 14.35 -3.66 37.66
CA ASP A 449 14.72 -4.80 36.79
C ASP A 449 14.12 -4.78 35.37
N SER A 450 13.48 -3.68 34.95
CA SER A 450 12.71 -3.66 33.70
C SER A 450 13.52 -3.35 32.43
N MET A 451 14.81 -3.03 32.53
CA MET A 451 15.61 -2.58 31.38
C MET A 451 16.41 -3.72 30.71
N THR A 452 16.72 -4.79 31.44
CA THR A 452 17.43 -5.97 30.94
C THR A 452 16.49 -7.08 30.44
N ARG A 453 15.25 -7.14 30.94
CA ARG A 453 14.28 -8.20 30.56
C ARG A 453 13.76 -8.13 29.11
N TRP A 454 13.95 -7.01 28.41
CA TRP A 454 13.55 -6.86 26.99
C TRP A 454 14.62 -7.32 25.99
N MET A 455 15.82 -7.73 26.43
CA MET A 455 16.91 -8.16 25.55
C MET A 455 17.07 -9.69 25.40
N THR A 456 16.21 -10.50 26.02
CA THR A 456 16.21 -11.96 25.86
C THR A 456 15.12 -12.43 24.90
N PRO A 457 15.44 -13.18 23.82
CA PRO A 457 14.43 -13.77 22.95
C PRO A 457 13.58 -14.77 23.73
N ARG A 458 12.25 -14.63 23.67
CA ARG A 458 11.30 -15.55 24.28
C ARG A 458 11.25 -16.82 23.42
N ARG A 459 11.94 -17.88 23.85
CA ARG A 459 11.90 -19.21 23.23
C ARG A 459 10.51 -19.81 23.46
N THR A 460 9.61 -19.70 22.49
CA THR A 460 8.34 -20.44 22.49
C THR A 460 8.59 -21.84 21.96
N THR A 461 8.71 -22.80 22.87
CA THR A 461 8.60 -24.23 22.56
C THR A 461 7.12 -24.58 22.41
N THR A 462 6.64 -24.68 21.18
CA THR A 462 5.45 -25.47 20.85
C THR A 462 5.85 -26.44 19.75
N ILE A 463 6.20 -27.64 20.20
CA ILE A 463 6.25 -28.85 19.39
C ILE A 463 4.79 -29.27 19.20
N GLU A 464 4.28 -29.23 17.97
CA GLU A 464 3.50 -30.33 17.37
C GLU A 464 3.09 -30.01 15.92
N LEU A 465 3.49 -30.92 15.03
CA LEU A 465 2.90 -31.36 13.75
C LEU A 465 2.27 -30.35 12.77
N GLU A 466 3.07 -29.94 11.77
CA GLU A 466 2.65 -30.02 10.35
C GLU A 466 3.92 -30.06 9.46
N GLU A 467 4.23 -31.26 8.95
CA GLU A 467 5.37 -31.53 8.07
C GLU A 467 4.97 -31.32 6.60
N GLY A 468 5.28 -30.14 6.07
CA GLY A 468 5.11 -29.87 4.64
C GLY A 468 5.73 -28.55 4.14
N GLY A 469 5.92 -27.56 5.02
CA GLY A 469 6.39 -26.21 4.64
C GLY A 469 7.70 -25.72 5.29
N ARG A 470 8.43 -26.56 6.03
CA ARG A 470 9.50 -26.13 6.96
C ARG A 470 10.80 -25.59 6.32
N SER A 471 11.03 -25.76 5.03
CA SER A 471 12.31 -25.35 4.43
C SER A 471 12.45 -23.84 4.14
N LEU A 472 11.33 -23.12 4.01
CA LEU A 472 11.29 -21.68 3.69
C LEU A 472 11.24 -20.78 4.95
N LEU A 473 10.61 -21.25 6.04
CA LEU A 473 10.45 -20.47 7.28
C LEU A 473 11.77 -20.23 8.02
N TYR A 474 12.77 -21.10 7.87
CA TYR A 474 14.06 -20.98 8.57
C TYR A 474 15.06 -20.00 7.92
N ALA A 475 14.77 -19.48 6.71
CA ALA A 475 15.65 -18.53 6.04
C ALA A 475 15.51 -17.10 6.59
N ALA A 476 14.30 -16.74 7.04
CA ALA A 476 13.93 -15.40 7.49
C ALA A 476 14.58 -15.01 8.83
N ASP A 477 14.85 -15.96 9.72
CA ASP A 477 15.57 -15.70 10.99
C ASP A 477 16.97 -15.11 10.73
N SER A 478 17.68 -15.59 9.71
CA SER A 478 19.11 -15.33 9.56
C SER A 478 19.53 -13.89 9.18
N THR A 479 18.62 -13.07 8.64
CA THR A 479 18.92 -11.67 8.24
C THR A 479 18.46 -10.67 9.29
N LEU A 480 17.32 -10.96 9.93
CA LEU A 480 16.83 -10.24 11.11
C LEU A 480 17.82 -10.39 12.27
N ASP A 481 18.40 -11.59 12.42
CA ASP A 481 19.51 -11.85 13.32
C ASP A 481 20.71 -10.94 13.04
N LEU A 482 21.05 -10.65 11.78
CA LEU A 482 22.26 -9.88 11.46
C LEU A 482 22.16 -8.42 11.91
N LEU A 483 21.01 -7.76 11.69
CA LEU A 483 20.82 -6.37 12.14
C LEU A 483 20.67 -6.29 13.66
N ASP A 484 20.05 -7.30 14.28
CA ASP A 484 19.97 -7.41 15.75
C ASP A 484 21.34 -7.62 16.38
N ILE A 485 22.14 -8.50 15.79
CA ILE A 485 23.52 -8.74 16.21
C ILE A 485 24.35 -7.48 16.01
N ALA A 486 24.25 -6.79 14.87
CA ALA A 486 24.95 -5.53 14.64
C ALA A 486 24.54 -4.42 15.63
N LEU A 487 23.25 -4.30 15.93
CA LEU A 487 22.75 -3.38 16.96
C LEU A 487 23.18 -3.79 18.37
N ARG A 488 23.58 -5.03 18.61
CA ARG A 488 24.09 -5.49 19.90
C ARG A 488 25.60 -5.33 20.00
N SER A 489 26.35 -5.76 18.98
CA SER A 489 27.81 -5.81 18.96
C SER A 489 28.46 -4.48 18.57
N ALA A 490 27.81 -3.68 17.72
CA ALA A 490 28.41 -2.50 17.08
C ALA A 490 27.49 -1.26 17.12
N LYS A 491 26.82 -1.02 18.26
CA LYS A 491 25.84 0.08 18.46
C LYS A 491 26.26 1.41 17.84
N GLY A 492 27.44 1.92 18.19
CA GLY A 492 27.90 3.23 17.74
C GLY A 492 28.00 3.32 16.21
N ILE A 493 28.53 2.27 15.57
CA ILE A 493 28.70 2.19 14.11
C ILE A 493 27.33 2.08 13.44
N THR A 494 26.44 1.24 13.96
CA THR A 494 25.08 1.10 13.42
C THR A 494 24.28 2.39 13.54
N TYR A 495 24.36 3.11 14.67
CA TYR A 495 23.71 4.42 14.82
C TYR A 495 24.30 5.47 13.88
N ALA A 496 25.64 5.49 13.70
CA ALA A 496 26.28 6.36 12.73
C ALA A 496 25.80 6.06 11.30
N ALA A 497 25.66 4.79 10.93
CA ALA A 497 25.10 4.38 9.65
C ALA A 497 23.64 4.83 9.47
N ILE A 498 22.78 4.64 10.47
CA ILE A 498 21.39 5.12 10.44
C ILE A 498 21.36 6.64 10.25
N CYS A 499 22.16 7.39 11.02
CA CYS A 499 22.19 8.86 10.93
C CYS A 499 22.68 9.32 9.55
N LEU A 500 23.72 8.68 9.01
CA LEU A 500 24.25 9.00 7.69
C LEU A 500 23.22 8.68 6.58
N VAL A 501 22.55 7.53 6.66
CA VAL A 501 21.48 7.18 5.69
C VAL A 501 20.33 8.18 5.75
N LEU A 502 19.90 8.59 6.96
CA LEU A 502 18.86 9.61 7.11
C LEU A 502 19.30 10.97 6.58
N PHE A 503 20.54 11.37 6.83
CA PHE A 503 21.10 12.61 6.32
C PHE A 503 21.18 12.60 4.78
N LEU A 504 21.69 11.51 4.20
CA LEU A 504 21.73 11.32 2.75
C LEU A 504 20.32 11.29 2.15
N LEU A 505 19.36 10.70 2.84
CA LEU A 505 17.97 10.66 2.39
C LEU A 505 17.33 12.07 2.42
N ALA A 506 17.53 12.83 3.50
CA ALA A 506 17.07 14.21 3.58
C ALA A 506 17.72 15.08 2.49
N GLY A 507 19.04 14.95 2.31
CA GLY A 507 19.79 15.58 1.23
C GLY A 507 19.25 15.18 -0.15
N TYR A 508 18.91 13.90 -0.34
CA TYR A 508 18.29 13.40 -1.57
C TYR A 508 16.92 14.04 -1.84
N PHE A 509 16.07 14.19 -0.83
CA PHE A 509 14.78 14.88 -0.99
C PHE A 509 14.95 16.35 -1.34
N VAL A 510 15.86 17.05 -0.65
CA VAL A 510 16.20 18.46 -0.98
C VAL A 510 16.75 18.56 -2.40
N ALA A 511 17.62 17.65 -2.79
CA ALA A 511 18.17 17.60 -4.12
C ALA A 511 17.10 17.24 -5.17
N CYS A 512 16.15 16.37 -4.86
CA CYS A 512 15.00 16.10 -5.73
C CYS A 512 14.08 17.31 -5.86
N PHE A 513 13.95 18.13 -4.80
CA PHE A 513 13.14 19.34 -4.86
C PHE A 513 13.79 20.42 -5.72
N LEU A 514 15.07 20.70 -5.49
CA LEU A 514 15.82 21.78 -6.17
C LEU A 514 16.33 21.38 -7.56
N PHE A 515 16.80 20.14 -7.69
CA PHE A 515 17.47 19.59 -8.87
C PHE A 515 16.75 18.36 -9.41
N TYR A 516 15.41 18.37 -9.34
CA TYR A 516 14.52 17.31 -9.82
C TYR A 516 14.98 16.76 -11.18
N GLN A 517 15.34 17.68 -12.08
CA GLN A 517 15.71 17.43 -13.47
C GLN A 517 16.97 16.58 -13.66
N TYR A 518 17.84 16.48 -12.66
CA TYR A 518 19.12 15.77 -12.74
C TYR A 518 19.20 14.58 -11.77
N VAL A 519 18.67 14.77 -10.55
CA VAL A 519 18.79 13.79 -9.47
C VAL A 519 17.94 12.55 -9.75
N VAL A 520 16.70 12.74 -10.19
CA VAL A 520 15.78 11.62 -10.41
C VAL A 520 16.21 10.75 -11.61
N PRO A 521 16.61 11.31 -12.78
CA PRO A 521 17.09 10.47 -13.87
C PRO A 521 18.39 9.75 -13.55
N ALA A 522 19.32 10.40 -12.85
CA ALA A 522 20.55 9.76 -12.41
C ALA A 522 20.26 8.57 -11.49
N THR A 523 19.35 8.75 -10.53
CA THR A 523 18.93 7.69 -9.61
C THR A 523 18.22 6.55 -10.33
N ALA A 524 17.28 6.87 -11.23
CA ALA A 524 16.62 5.89 -12.07
C ALA A 524 17.63 5.11 -12.93
N GLY A 525 18.60 5.81 -13.54
CA GLY A 525 19.68 5.20 -14.32
C GLY A 525 20.51 4.22 -13.49
N VAL A 526 20.94 4.62 -12.29
CA VAL A 526 21.67 3.74 -11.36
C VAL A 526 20.86 2.50 -11.00
N LEU A 527 19.57 2.66 -10.70
CA LEU A 527 18.68 1.53 -10.37
C LEU A 527 18.49 0.58 -11.55
N ILE A 528 18.30 1.10 -12.77
CA ILE A 528 18.14 0.29 -13.98
C ILE A 528 19.42 -0.47 -14.29
N ILE A 529 20.57 0.21 -14.26
CA ILE A 529 21.88 -0.41 -14.49
C ILE A 529 22.12 -1.51 -13.46
N GLY A 530 21.89 -1.23 -12.17
CA GLY A 530 21.99 -2.22 -11.10
C GLY A 530 21.09 -3.44 -11.35
N GLY A 531 19.82 -3.21 -11.71
CA GLY A 531 18.88 -4.28 -12.04
C GLY A 531 19.31 -5.12 -13.26
N MET A 532 19.88 -4.49 -14.29
CA MET A 532 20.41 -5.20 -15.46
C MET A 532 21.62 -6.06 -15.11
N PHE A 533 22.56 -5.55 -14.31
CA PHE A 533 23.71 -6.32 -13.84
C PHE A 533 23.27 -7.54 -13.01
N ASP A 534 22.30 -7.36 -12.12
CA ASP A 534 21.76 -8.46 -11.32
C ASP A 534 21.03 -9.50 -12.16
N LEU A 535 20.28 -9.08 -13.19
CA LEU A 535 19.64 -9.98 -14.14
C LEU A 535 20.67 -10.80 -14.94
N LEU A 536 21.70 -10.14 -15.48
CA LEU A 536 22.79 -10.79 -16.22
C LEU A 536 23.52 -11.81 -15.35
N ARG A 537 23.77 -11.48 -14.08
CA ARG A 537 24.37 -12.42 -13.11
C ARG A 537 23.47 -13.63 -12.87
N GLY A 538 22.15 -13.42 -12.82
CA GLY A 538 21.15 -14.49 -12.75
C GLY A 538 21.19 -15.43 -13.94
N VAL A 539 21.15 -14.87 -15.16
CA VAL A 539 21.20 -15.65 -16.41
C VAL A 539 22.48 -16.47 -16.49
N ARG A 540 23.65 -15.88 -16.18
CA ARG A 540 24.93 -16.60 -16.14
C ARG A 540 24.92 -17.72 -15.10
N GLY A 541 24.32 -17.49 -13.94
CA GLY A 541 24.18 -18.50 -12.88
C GLY A 541 23.36 -19.70 -13.32
N VAL A 542 22.21 -19.48 -13.95
CA VAL A 542 21.36 -20.57 -14.50
C VAL A 542 22.08 -21.30 -15.63
N HIS A 543 22.77 -20.56 -16.53
CA HIS A 543 23.53 -21.16 -17.62
C HIS A 543 24.64 -22.09 -17.13
N ARG A 544 25.36 -21.69 -16.06
CA ARG A 544 26.40 -22.52 -15.44
C ARG A 544 25.85 -23.85 -14.91
N ILE A 545 24.70 -23.82 -14.25
CA ILE A 545 24.07 -25.05 -13.72
C ILE A 545 23.61 -25.95 -14.87
N ARG A 546 23.14 -25.36 -15.97
CA ARG A 546 22.78 -26.11 -17.17
C ARG A 546 24.02 -26.77 -17.81
N SER A 547 25.14 -26.05 -17.95
CA SER A 547 26.37 -26.62 -18.50
C SER A 547 26.93 -27.75 -17.62
N GLU A 548 26.90 -27.59 -16.30
CA GLU A 548 27.33 -28.63 -15.36
C GLU A 548 26.45 -29.90 -15.44
N ARG A 549 25.17 -29.78 -15.79
CA ARG A 549 24.31 -30.95 -16.02
C ARG A 549 24.67 -31.65 -17.33
N LEU A 550 24.78 -30.91 -18.43
CA LEU A 550 25.10 -31.47 -19.74
C LEU A 550 26.45 -32.20 -19.73
N GLN A 551 27.45 -31.68 -19.01
CA GLN A 551 28.73 -32.37 -18.83
C GLN A 551 28.58 -33.71 -18.09
N LYS A 552 27.69 -33.79 -17.10
CA LYS A 552 27.41 -35.05 -16.39
C LYS A 552 26.66 -36.06 -17.26
N GLU A 553 25.77 -35.59 -18.14
CA GLU A 553 25.06 -36.45 -19.09
C GLU A 553 25.97 -36.99 -20.19
N ILE A 554 27.05 -36.28 -20.56
CA ILE A 554 28.06 -36.74 -21.54
C ILE A 554 29.05 -37.75 -20.93
N GLN A 555 29.25 -37.73 -19.61
CA GLN A 555 30.19 -38.62 -18.91
C GLN A 555 29.59 -39.98 -18.51
N ILE A 556 28.27 -40.14 -18.64
CA ILE A 556 27.53 -41.38 -18.41
C ILE A 556 27.29 -42.04 -19.76
#